data_AF-A0A1E5UX54-F1
#
_entry.id   AF-A0A1E5UX54-F1
#
_cell.length_a   1.000
_cell.length_b   1.000
_cell.length_c   1.000
_cell.angle_alpha   90.00
_cell.angle_beta   90.00
_cell.angle_gamma   90.00
#
_symmetry.space_group_name_H-M   'P 1'
#
loop_
_entity.id
_entity.type
_entity.pdbx_description
1 polymer ?
#
loop_
_entity_poly.entity_id
_entity_poly.type
_entity_poly.pdbx_seq_one_letter_code
_entity_poly.pdbx_strand_id
1 'polypeptide(L)'
;MANNNMVVVVTRQDSGILARFPTNPASSQPRSSGPRTLPPANQRLPNKSPALRARRRRPTTLSALALALAPAAAAAAAMVSAEAGIDRVLWTEAEVAARVGDVAAELEADLRALPEPAVVVGVATGAFLFLADLVRRVDAPLAVDFVRVESYGQGTESSGKPRITADLKVDVAGKHVVVVEDIVDTGNTLSCLIAHLEKKGASSISVCTFLDKPARRKVNVQLVGDGKFYSGFECPDCFVVGYGLDYAELYRNLPYVGVLKPEMYTKDSGN
;
A
#
# COMPACT_ATOMS: atom_id res chain seq x y z
N MET A 1 9.10 -2.01 -39.44
CA MET A 1 9.91 -1.81 -38.22
C MET A 1 9.11 -0.88 -37.32
N ALA A 2 8.55 -1.39 -36.23
CA ALA A 2 7.71 -0.62 -35.31
C ALA A 2 8.59 -0.03 -34.20
N ASN A 3 8.57 1.30 -34.06
CA ASN A 3 9.22 1.99 -32.96
C ASN A 3 8.33 1.86 -31.71
N ASN A 4 8.71 0.94 -30.81
CA ASN A 4 8.20 0.92 -29.44
C ASN A 4 8.83 2.08 -28.66
N ASN A 5 8.07 3.16 -28.48
CA ASN A 5 8.43 4.22 -27.55
C ASN A 5 8.13 3.71 -26.13
N MET A 6 9.14 3.09 -25.52
CA MET A 6 9.12 2.72 -24.10
C MET A 6 9.15 3.99 -23.27
N VAL A 7 8.03 4.35 -22.67
CA VAL A 7 7.99 5.37 -21.61
C VAL A 7 8.64 4.74 -20.38
N VAL A 8 9.91 5.07 -20.15
CA VAL A 8 10.59 4.76 -18.89
C VAL A 8 10.05 5.73 -17.84
N VAL A 9 9.27 5.23 -16.88
CA VAL A 9 8.95 5.97 -15.66
C VAL A 9 10.22 6.02 -14.82
N VAL A 10 10.94 7.14 -14.88
CA VAL A 10 12.12 7.38 -14.05
C VAL A 10 11.63 7.83 -12.67
N THR A 11 11.63 6.94 -11.68
CA THR A 11 11.57 7.35 -10.28
C THR A 11 12.95 7.87 -9.88
N ARG A 12 13.16 9.19 -9.91
CA ARG A 12 14.37 9.78 -9.33
C ARG A 12 14.37 9.51 -7.82
N GLN A 13 15.29 8.67 -7.36
CA GLN A 13 15.72 8.66 -5.96
C GLN A 13 16.81 9.72 -5.81
N ASP A 14 16.42 10.98 -5.68
CA ASP A 14 17.34 12.02 -5.21
C ASP A 14 17.26 12.04 -3.68
N SER A 15 18.17 11.30 -3.04
CA SER A 15 18.42 11.35 -1.61
C SER A 15 19.03 12.71 -1.26
N GLY A 16 18.20 13.63 -0.76
CA GLY A 16 18.68 14.95 -0.32
C GLY A 16 17.57 15.97 -0.09
N ILE A 17 16.62 15.69 0.82
CA ILE A 17 15.70 16.72 1.31
C ILE A 17 16.37 17.41 2.50
N LEU A 18 16.99 18.56 2.22
CA LEU A 18 17.24 19.59 3.23
C LEU A 18 16.04 20.56 3.15
N ALA A 19 14.99 20.29 3.91
CA ALA A 19 13.85 21.20 4.01
C ALA A 19 14.28 22.44 4.82
N ARG A 20 14.72 23.50 4.15
CA ARG A 20 14.87 24.83 4.76
C ARG A 20 13.52 25.54 4.71
N PHE A 21 12.87 25.67 5.87
CA PHE A 21 11.75 26.58 6.06
C PHE A 21 12.21 28.04 5.94
N PRO A 22 11.44 28.94 5.30
CA PRO A 22 11.77 30.35 5.31
C PRO A 22 11.43 30.96 6.68
N THR A 23 12.46 31.39 7.41
CA THR A 23 12.31 32.33 8.53
C THR A 23 12.05 33.72 7.97
N ASN A 24 10.98 34.35 8.42
CA ASN A 24 10.68 35.75 8.12
C ASN A 24 11.22 36.62 9.28
N PRO A 25 12.15 37.53 9.01
CA PRO A 25 12.21 38.73 9.83
C PRO A 25 12.40 39.97 8.95
N ALA A 26 11.51 40.94 9.07
CA ALA A 26 11.90 42.34 8.89
C ALA A 26 10.90 43.30 9.52
N SER A 27 11.39 43.92 10.59
CA SER A 27 10.92 45.15 11.20
C SER A 27 11.07 46.37 10.27
N SER A 28 10.27 47.38 10.62
CA SER A 28 10.21 48.77 10.17
C SER A 28 11.55 49.51 9.97
N GLN A 29 11.61 50.37 8.93
CA GLN A 29 11.95 51.82 9.00
C GLN A 29 11.67 52.54 7.64
N PRO A 30 11.44 53.87 7.62
CA PRO A 30 11.01 54.64 6.43
C PRO A 30 12.07 55.63 5.89
N ARG A 31 11.87 56.16 4.65
CA ARG A 31 12.29 57.48 4.06
C ARG A 31 12.30 57.39 2.51
N SER A 32 11.47 58.11 1.75
CA SER A 32 11.48 59.53 1.30
C SER A 32 12.12 59.78 -0.10
N SER A 33 11.26 60.13 -1.07
CA SER A 33 11.36 61.16 -2.14
C SER A 33 12.60 61.31 -3.05
N GLY A 34 12.37 61.28 -4.37
CA GLY A 34 13.13 62.09 -5.36
C GLY A 34 13.24 61.49 -6.78
N PRO A 35 13.24 62.28 -7.88
CA PRO A 35 12.49 61.92 -9.09
C PRO A 35 13.29 61.74 -10.41
N ARG A 36 12.58 61.20 -11.43
CA ARG A 36 12.73 61.35 -12.91
C ARG A 36 13.97 60.73 -13.59
N THR A 37 13.75 59.89 -14.62
CA THR A 37 13.73 60.26 -16.07
C THR A 37 13.64 59.01 -16.98
N LEU A 38 12.69 59.00 -17.92
CA LEU A 38 12.71 58.27 -19.22
C LEU A 38 13.40 59.18 -20.26
N PRO A 39 13.97 58.73 -21.41
CA PRO A 39 13.30 57.95 -22.50
C PRO A 39 14.32 57.15 -23.40
N PRO A 40 14.13 56.85 -24.72
CA PRO A 40 12.94 56.69 -25.57
C PRO A 40 12.86 55.32 -26.31
N ALA A 41 11.76 55.11 -27.03
CA ALA A 41 11.54 54.08 -28.04
C ALA A 41 11.95 54.53 -29.46
N ASN A 42 12.40 53.60 -30.31
CA ASN A 42 12.38 53.57 -31.80
C ASN A 42 13.22 52.37 -32.26
N GLN A 43 13.04 51.65 -33.38
CA GLN A 43 12.04 51.57 -34.45
C GLN A 43 12.40 50.33 -35.32
N ARG A 44 11.38 49.69 -35.93
CA ARG A 44 11.34 48.98 -37.25
C ARG A 44 12.19 47.69 -37.52
N LEU A 45 11.47 46.54 -37.60
CA LEU A 45 11.08 45.71 -38.78
C LEU A 45 12.00 45.61 -40.02
N PRO A 46 11.83 44.65 -40.97
CA PRO A 46 11.10 43.35 -40.98
C PRO A 46 11.91 42.19 -41.65
N ASN A 47 11.43 40.94 -41.57
CA ASN A 47 11.27 40.08 -42.77
C ASN A 47 10.72 38.68 -42.44
N LYS A 48 9.57 38.33 -43.05
CA LYS A 48 9.35 37.14 -43.91
C LYS A 48 7.85 36.82 -44.01
N SER A 49 7.31 37.08 -45.19
CA SER A 49 6.20 36.33 -45.80
C SER A 49 6.84 35.36 -46.83
N PRO A 50 6.19 34.25 -47.25
CA PRO A 50 4.75 34.16 -47.46
C PRO A 50 4.05 32.92 -46.90
N ALA A 51 2.74 33.09 -46.76
CA ALA A 51 1.76 32.08 -46.48
C ALA A 51 1.76 30.97 -47.56
N LEU A 52 1.83 29.71 -47.11
CA LEU A 52 1.37 28.57 -47.91
C LEU A 52 0.05 28.06 -47.33
N ARG A 53 -0.97 28.16 -48.16
CA ARG A 53 -2.37 27.80 -47.94
C ARG A 53 -2.49 26.27 -48.02
N ALA A 54 -2.36 25.57 -46.89
CA ALA A 54 -2.64 24.14 -46.81
C ALA A 54 -4.10 23.88 -46.41
N ARG A 55 -4.80 23.16 -47.29
CA ARG A 55 -6.21 22.77 -47.22
C ARG A 55 -6.61 22.21 -45.84
N ARG A 56 -7.63 22.82 -45.26
CA ARG A 56 -8.40 22.30 -44.11
C ARG A 56 -9.19 21.05 -44.57
N ARG A 57 -8.58 19.87 -44.46
CA ARG A 57 -9.33 18.61 -44.52
C ARG A 57 -9.88 18.32 -43.13
N ARG A 58 -11.19 18.41 -42.98
CA ARG A 58 -11.92 17.86 -41.83
C ARG A 58 -11.77 16.34 -41.87
N PRO A 59 -11.27 15.66 -40.82
CA PRO A 59 -11.63 14.27 -40.61
C PRO A 59 -13.00 14.29 -39.94
N THR A 60 -14.04 14.05 -40.75
CA THR A 60 -15.30 13.50 -40.28
C THR A 60 -15.03 12.08 -39.80
N THR A 61 -15.04 11.86 -38.49
CA THR A 61 -15.73 10.79 -37.75
C THR A 61 -15.08 10.69 -36.38
N LEU A 62 -15.80 11.17 -35.36
CA LEU A 62 -15.63 10.76 -33.98
C LEU A 62 -15.87 9.25 -33.92
N SER A 63 -14.82 8.43 -33.98
CA SER A 63 -14.94 7.04 -33.56
C SER A 63 -14.94 7.05 -32.05
N ALA A 64 -16.14 6.92 -31.50
CA ALA A 64 -16.40 6.85 -30.08
C ALA A 64 -15.51 5.82 -29.41
N LEU A 65 -15.05 6.20 -28.23
CA LEU A 65 -14.52 5.37 -27.17
C LEU A 65 -15.44 4.16 -26.95
N ALA A 66 -15.15 3.03 -27.59
CA ALA A 66 -15.74 1.75 -27.23
C ALA A 66 -15.03 1.28 -25.94
N LEU A 67 -15.48 1.81 -24.81
CA LEU A 67 -15.25 1.19 -23.51
C LEU A 67 -15.89 -0.20 -23.59
N ALA A 68 -15.07 -1.22 -23.75
CA ALA A 68 -15.52 -2.60 -23.75
C ALA A 68 -16.07 -2.92 -22.35
N LEU A 69 -17.39 -2.80 -22.16
CA LEU A 69 -18.08 -3.55 -21.14
C LEU A 69 -17.98 -5.03 -21.52
N ALA A 70 -17.02 -5.74 -20.93
CA ALA A 70 -17.22 -7.17 -20.71
C ALA A 70 -18.49 -7.34 -19.85
N PRO A 71 -19.35 -8.33 -20.14
CA PRO A 71 -20.71 -8.32 -19.65
C PRO A 71 -20.72 -8.67 -18.16
N ALA A 72 -21.45 -7.89 -17.37
CA ALA A 72 -21.66 -8.12 -15.93
C ALA A 72 -22.04 -9.57 -15.59
N ALA A 73 -22.64 -10.31 -16.52
CA ALA A 73 -22.97 -11.73 -16.38
C ALA A 73 -21.73 -12.66 -16.26
N ALA A 74 -20.62 -12.36 -16.94
CA ALA A 74 -19.39 -13.14 -16.82
C ALA A 74 -18.66 -12.83 -15.49
N ALA A 75 -18.70 -11.57 -15.05
CA ALA A 75 -18.23 -11.18 -13.72
C ALA A 75 -19.10 -11.81 -12.61
N ALA A 76 -20.42 -11.79 -12.76
CA ALA A 76 -21.35 -12.45 -11.86
C ALA A 76 -21.16 -13.97 -11.85
N ALA A 77 -20.96 -14.62 -12.99
CA ALA A 77 -20.69 -16.06 -13.07
C ALA A 77 -19.33 -16.44 -12.44
N ALA A 78 -18.29 -15.60 -12.63
CA ALA A 78 -17.00 -15.78 -11.98
C ALA A 78 -17.08 -15.56 -10.46
N MET A 79 -17.87 -14.58 -10.00
CA MET A 79 -18.17 -14.39 -8.57
C MET A 79 -18.94 -15.58 -8.01
N VAL A 80 -20.00 -16.05 -8.68
CA VAL A 80 -20.76 -17.25 -8.29
C VAL A 80 -19.87 -18.49 -8.18
N SER A 81 -18.85 -18.63 -9.04
CA SER A 81 -17.90 -19.73 -8.97
C SER A 81 -16.85 -19.58 -7.86
N ALA A 82 -16.48 -18.35 -7.49
CA ALA A 82 -15.57 -18.06 -6.38
C ALA A 82 -16.25 -18.18 -5.01
N GLU A 83 -17.56 -18.01 -4.93
CA GLU A 83 -18.31 -18.15 -3.67
C GLU A 83 -18.67 -19.62 -3.32
N ALA A 84 -18.51 -20.55 -4.27
CA ALA A 84 -18.90 -21.95 -4.08
C ALA A 84 -18.21 -22.64 -2.88
N GLY A 85 -16.97 -22.24 -2.57
CA GLY A 85 -16.18 -22.75 -1.45
C GLY A 85 -16.43 -22.07 -0.11
N ILE A 86 -17.27 -21.04 -0.05
CA ILE A 86 -17.51 -20.25 1.17
C ILE A 86 -18.69 -20.85 1.95
N ASP A 87 -18.47 -21.13 3.24
CA ASP A 87 -19.50 -21.60 4.17
C ASP A 87 -20.39 -20.44 4.62
N ARG A 88 -19.75 -19.38 5.13
CA ARG A 88 -20.43 -18.16 5.58
C ARG A 88 -19.51 -16.94 5.48
N VAL A 89 -20.11 -15.77 5.30
CA VAL A 89 -19.40 -14.48 5.42
C VAL A 89 -19.15 -14.21 6.90
N LEU A 90 -17.90 -13.94 7.27
CA LEU A 90 -17.51 -13.59 8.64
C LEU A 90 -17.52 -12.07 8.85
N TRP A 91 -17.03 -11.31 7.87
CA TRP A 91 -17.15 -9.86 7.81
C TRP A 91 -17.40 -9.42 6.37
N THR A 92 -18.43 -8.61 6.17
CA THR A 92 -18.82 -8.02 4.89
C THR A 92 -17.83 -6.93 4.44
N GLU A 93 -17.84 -6.59 3.15
CA GLU A 93 -17.02 -5.49 2.60
C GLU A 93 -17.20 -4.17 3.37
N ALA A 94 -18.44 -3.86 3.77
CA ALA A 94 -18.74 -2.65 4.53
C ALA A 94 -18.13 -2.68 5.95
N GLU A 95 -18.19 -3.82 6.64
CA GLU A 95 -17.58 -3.99 7.96
C GLU A 95 -16.06 -3.92 7.90
N VAL A 96 -15.47 -4.54 6.88
CA VAL A 96 -14.03 -4.44 6.59
C VAL A 96 -13.64 -2.98 6.36
N ALA A 97 -14.33 -2.28 5.45
CA ALA A 97 -14.04 -0.89 5.13
C ALA A 97 -14.22 0.05 6.33
N ALA A 98 -15.19 -0.22 7.21
CA ALA A 98 -15.37 0.52 8.46
C ALA A 98 -14.18 0.28 9.41
N ARG A 99 -13.84 -0.98 9.68
CA ARG A 99 -12.78 -1.31 10.64
C ARG A 99 -11.40 -0.85 10.19
N VAL A 100 -11.10 -0.95 8.89
CA VAL A 100 -9.86 -0.39 8.33
C VAL A 100 -9.79 1.12 8.57
N GLY A 101 -10.93 1.83 8.55
CA GLY A 101 -11.01 3.24 8.90
C GLY A 101 -10.64 3.53 10.34
N ASP A 102 -11.19 2.74 11.27
CA ASP A 102 -10.91 2.92 12.70
C ASP A 102 -9.41 2.70 13.00
N VAL A 103 -8.84 1.60 12.50
CA VAL A 103 -7.42 1.27 12.70
C VAL A 103 -6.51 2.30 12.01
N ALA A 104 -6.90 2.80 10.82
CA ALA A 104 -6.14 3.86 10.16
C ALA A 104 -6.10 5.14 10.99
N ALA A 105 -7.22 5.51 11.64
CA ALA A 105 -7.28 6.70 12.49
C ALA A 105 -6.41 6.55 13.76
N GLU A 106 -6.41 5.37 14.38
CA GLU A 106 -5.52 5.05 15.50
C GLU A 106 -4.05 5.17 15.07
N LEU A 107 -3.69 4.54 13.94
CA LEU A 107 -2.33 4.58 13.40
C LEU A 107 -1.90 6.00 13.00
N GLU A 108 -2.77 6.76 12.33
CA GLU A 108 -2.49 8.13 11.89
C GLU A 108 -2.12 9.05 13.07
N ALA A 109 -2.86 8.96 14.18
CA ALA A 109 -2.59 9.77 15.36
C ALA A 109 -1.17 9.54 15.89
N ASP A 110 -0.75 8.28 15.94
CA ASP A 110 0.59 7.90 16.40
C ASP A 110 1.67 8.27 15.38
N LEU A 111 1.42 8.10 14.08
CA LEU A 111 2.37 8.47 13.03
C LEU A 111 2.61 9.98 12.94
N ARG A 112 1.57 10.81 13.16
CA ARG A 112 1.71 12.27 13.20
C ARG A 112 2.50 12.77 14.41
N ALA A 113 2.57 11.99 15.48
CA ALA A 113 3.34 12.32 16.66
C ALA A 113 4.84 12.01 16.51
N LEU A 114 5.24 11.29 15.47
CA LEU A 114 6.64 10.96 15.22
C LEU A 114 7.42 12.18 14.70
N PRO A 115 8.69 12.34 15.11
CA PRO A 115 9.55 13.42 14.63
C PRO A 115 9.97 13.24 13.16
N GLU A 116 9.98 12.01 12.66
CA GLU A 116 10.42 11.63 11.31
C GLU A 116 9.41 10.68 10.67
N PRO A 117 9.28 10.66 9.33
CA PRO A 117 8.38 9.75 8.62
C PRO A 117 8.66 8.27 8.92
N ALA A 118 7.60 7.51 9.21
CA ALA A 118 7.70 6.07 9.41
C ALA A 118 7.86 5.30 8.08
N VAL A 119 8.31 4.05 8.17
CA VAL A 119 8.28 3.09 7.07
C VAL A 119 7.20 2.06 7.34
N VAL A 120 6.18 2.01 6.50
CA VAL A 120 5.10 1.01 6.53
C VAL A 120 5.48 -0.15 5.61
N VAL A 121 5.57 -1.34 6.17
CA VAL A 121 6.06 -2.54 5.48
C VAL A 121 4.93 -3.56 5.39
N GLY A 122 4.43 -3.81 4.18
CA GLY A 122 3.48 -4.88 3.93
C GLY A 122 4.14 -6.24 3.81
N VAL A 123 3.60 -7.24 4.51
CA VAL A 123 4.01 -8.63 4.35
C VAL A 123 3.28 -9.24 3.16
N ALA A 124 4.03 -9.45 2.07
CA ALA A 124 3.51 -10.01 0.85
C ALA A 124 3.32 -11.54 0.96
N THR A 125 2.32 -12.13 0.31
CA THR A 125 1.34 -11.46 -0.58
C THR A 125 0.09 -11.02 0.17
N GLY A 126 -0.28 -11.69 1.27
CA GLY A 126 -1.61 -11.56 1.88
C GLY A 126 -2.01 -10.15 2.30
N ALA A 127 -1.09 -9.38 2.88
CA ALA A 127 -1.39 -8.05 3.43
C ALA A 127 -1.63 -6.96 2.37
N PHE A 128 -1.47 -7.23 1.07
CA PHE A 128 -1.43 -6.16 0.05
C PHE A 128 -2.72 -5.33 -0.06
N LEU A 129 -3.90 -5.96 0.06
CA LEU A 129 -5.18 -5.25 0.02
C LEU A 129 -5.37 -4.41 1.28
N PHE A 130 -5.16 -5.02 2.46
CA PHE A 130 -5.25 -4.31 3.72
C PHE A 130 -4.26 -3.13 3.79
N LEU A 131 -3.01 -3.34 3.39
CA LEU A 131 -2.01 -2.28 3.31
C LEU A 131 -2.50 -1.14 2.41
N ALA A 132 -2.97 -1.43 1.20
CA ALA A 132 -3.40 -0.41 0.25
C ALA A 132 -4.56 0.42 0.81
N ASP A 133 -5.54 -0.23 1.45
CA ASP A 133 -6.70 0.45 2.03
C ASP A 133 -6.40 1.16 3.36
N LEU A 134 -5.41 0.69 4.12
CA LEU A 134 -4.91 1.34 5.32
C LEU A 134 -4.15 2.63 4.97
N VAL A 135 -3.10 2.54 4.14
CA VAL A 135 -2.19 3.68 3.90
C VAL A 135 -2.84 4.83 3.15
N ARG A 136 -3.85 4.56 2.30
CA ARG A 136 -4.61 5.61 1.60
C ARG A 136 -5.52 6.44 2.52
N ARG A 137 -5.77 5.95 3.75
CA ARG A 137 -6.60 6.62 4.77
C ARG A 137 -5.77 7.37 5.80
N VAL A 138 -4.47 7.09 5.88
CA VAL A 138 -3.54 7.72 6.82
C VAL A 138 -3.02 9.02 6.19
N ASP A 139 -3.43 10.15 6.76
CA ASP A 139 -2.91 11.46 6.40
C ASP A 139 -1.68 11.81 7.25
N ALA A 140 -0.56 11.12 7.00
CA ALA A 140 0.73 11.37 7.64
C ALA A 140 1.90 11.07 6.68
N PRO A 141 3.06 11.74 6.83
CA PRO A 141 4.25 11.42 6.06
C PRO A 141 4.74 10.00 6.35
N LEU A 142 4.78 9.14 5.32
CA LEU A 142 5.27 7.76 5.42
C LEU A 142 5.89 7.29 4.11
N ALA A 143 6.76 6.29 4.21
CA ALA A 143 7.21 5.48 3.08
C ALA A 143 6.51 4.11 3.12
N VAL A 144 6.28 3.50 1.95
CA VAL A 144 5.71 2.15 1.85
C VAL A 144 6.71 1.23 1.15
N ASP A 145 6.90 0.03 1.70
CA ASP A 145 7.69 -1.03 1.07
C ASP A 145 7.05 -2.41 1.35
N PHE A 146 7.57 -3.45 0.70
CA PHE A 146 7.10 -4.82 0.85
C PHE A 146 8.23 -5.75 1.25
N VAL A 147 7.91 -6.75 2.07
CA VAL A 147 8.78 -7.87 2.42
C VAL A 147 8.06 -9.17 2.09
N ARG A 148 8.80 -10.21 1.69
CA ARG A 148 8.24 -11.55 1.51
C ARG A 148 8.90 -12.53 2.45
N VAL A 149 8.08 -13.27 3.19
CA VAL A 149 8.52 -14.32 4.10
C VAL A 149 7.85 -15.62 3.72
N GLU A 150 8.65 -16.67 3.56
CA GLU A 150 8.14 -18.01 3.28
C GLU A 150 8.48 -18.94 4.43
N SER A 151 7.49 -19.74 4.85
CA SER A 151 7.70 -20.86 5.76
C SER A 151 7.94 -22.11 4.93
N TYR A 152 9.02 -22.84 5.18
CA TYR A 152 9.29 -24.10 4.49
C TYR A 152 8.28 -25.17 4.95
N GLY A 153 7.64 -25.85 4.00
CA GLY A 153 6.80 -27.02 4.24
C GLY A 153 5.56 -27.06 3.35
N GLN A 154 5.53 -27.94 2.36
CA GLN A 154 4.27 -28.33 1.72
C GLN A 154 3.52 -29.28 2.68
N GLY A 155 2.62 -28.72 3.50
CA GLY A 155 1.80 -29.47 4.46
C GLY A 155 1.19 -28.56 5.54
N THR A 156 0.20 -29.07 6.27
CA THR A 156 -0.53 -28.37 7.35
C THR A 156 0.31 -28.09 8.61
N GLU A 157 1.59 -28.43 8.60
CA GLU A 157 2.54 -28.17 9.68
C GLU A 157 3.79 -27.47 9.14
N SER A 158 3.90 -26.16 9.40
CA SER A 158 5.09 -25.36 9.12
C SER A 158 6.24 -25.76 10.07
N SER A 159 7.04 -26.75 9.69
CA SER A 159 8.21 -27.21 10.47
C SER A 159 9.49 -26.41 10.20
N GLY A 160 9.50 -25.58 9.14
CA GLY A 160 10.62 -24.69 8.83
C GLY A 160 10.55 -23.36 9.58
N LYS A 161 11.70 -22.86 10.08
CA LYS A 161 11.84 -21.47 10.52
C LYS A 161 11.53 -20.54 9.34
N PRO A 162 10.64 -19.53 9.48
CA PRO A 162 10.35 -18.57 8.41
C PRO A 162 11.63 -17.91 7.91
N ARG A 163 11.70 -17.62 6.60
CA ARG A 163 12.85 -16.97 5.97
C ARG A 163 12.40 -15.82 5.07
N ILE A 164 13.10 -14.71 5.15
CA ILE A 164 12.96 -13.58 4.21
C ILE A 164 13.41 -14.03 2.81
N THR A 165 12.52 -13.99 1.83
CA THR A 165 12.82 -14.32 0.42
C THR A 165 12.90 -13.10 -0.49
N ALA A 166 12.28 -11.98 -0.08
CA ALA A 166 12.49 -10.67 -0.66
C ALA A 166 12.57 -9.64 0.47
N ASP A 167 13.66 -8.87 0.50
CA ASP A 167 13.95 -7.88 1.54
C ASP A 167 13.56 -6.46 1.09
N LEU A 168 13.51 -5.53 2.05
CA LEU A 168 13.19 -4.13 1.85
C LEU A 168 14.21 -3.43 0.95
N LYS A 169 13.72 -2.49 0.15
CA LYS A 169 14.50 -1.52 -0.63
C LYS A 169 14.74 -0.24 0.15
N VAL A 170 13.80 0.14 1.02
CA VAL A 170 13.89 1.32 1.87
C VAL A 170 14.76 1.02 3.09
N ASP A 171 15.68 1.94 3.40
CA ASP A 171 16.47 1.87 4.64
C ASP A 171 15.58 2.19 5.86
N VAL A 172 15.66 1.33 6.87
CA VAL A 172 14.89 1.40 8.11
C VAL A 172 15.73 1.77 9.33
N ALA A 173 17.05 1.95 9.17
CA ALA A 173 17.93 2.31 10.27
C ALA A 173 17.50 3.63 10.94
N GLY A 174 17.33 3.59 12.26
CA GLY A 174 16.89 4.72 13.08
C GLY A 174 15.40 5.08 12.96
N LYS A 175 14.63 4.39 12.11
CA LYS A 175 13.23 4.75 11.82
C LYS A 175 12.24 3.92 12.63
N HIS A 176 11.06 4.50 12.85
CA HIS A 176 9.88 3.74 13.25
C HIS A 176 9.37 2.91 12.07
N VAL A 177 9.17 1.62 12.28
CA VAL A 177 8.64 0.71 11.26
C VAL A 177 7.28 0.19 11.70
N VAL A 178 6.32 0.18 10.78
CA VAL A 178 5.00 -0.44 10.99
C VAL A 178 4.90 -1.67 10.09
N VAL A 179 4.93 -2.86 10.69
CA VAL A 179 4.72 -4.12 9.96
C VAL A 179 3.22 -4.33 9.77
N VAL A 180 2.78 -4.46 8.52
CA VAL A 180 1.39 -4.69 8.16
C VAL A 180 1.20 -6.13 7.69
N GLU A 181 0.41 -6.88 8.46
CA GLU A 181 0.06 -8.29 8.21
C GLU A 181 -1.44 -8.42 7.89
N ASP A 182 -1.82 -9.43 7.10
CA ASP A 182 -3.22 -9.81 6.92
C ASP A 182 -3.74 -10.63 8.12
N ILE A 183 -2.91 -11.54 8.66
CA ILE A 183 -3.27 -12.35 9.81
C ILE A 183 -2.08 -12.69 10.70
N VAL A 184 -2.21 -12.41 11.99
CA VAL A 184 -1.29 -12.91 13.01
C VAL A 184 -1.90 -14.11 13.71
N ASP A 185 -1.31 -15.26 13.43
CA ASP A 185 -1.75 -16.56 13.93
C ASP A 185 -0.79 -17.12 14.98
N THR A 186 0.09 -18.05 14.59
CA THR A 186 1.10 -18.61 15.51
C THR A 186 2.12 -17.56 15.98
N GLY A 187 2.31 -16.48 15.23
CA GLY A 187 3.28 -15.40 15.50
C GLY A 187 4.70 -15.67 15.01
N ASN A 188 4.98 -16.83 14.40
CA ASN A 188 6.34 -17.18 13.95
C ASN A 188 6.88 -16.25 12.85
N THR A 189 6.09 -15.99 11.81
CA THR A 189 6.45 -15.08 10.72
C THR A 189 6.73 -13.68 11.26
N LEU A 190 5.81 -13.16 12.07
CA LEU A 190 5.94 -11.85 12.68
C LEU A 190 7.18 -11.74 13.58
N SER A 191 7.45 -12.73 14.42
CA SER A 191 8.64 -12.77 15.27
C SER A 191 9.94 -12.77 14.44
N CYS A 192 9.96 -13.53 13.33
CA CYS A 192 11.09 -13.51 12.40
C CYS A 192 11.28 -12.13 11.76
N LEU A 193 10.20 -11.45 11.39
CA LEU A 193 10.25 -10.12 10.78
C LEU A 193 10.74 -9.06 11.75
N ILE A 194 10.21 -9.04 12.98
CA ILE A 194 10.64 -8.10 14.03
C ILE A 194 12.15 -8.24 14.26
N ALA A 195 12.63 -9.48 14.46
CA ALA A 195 14.05 -9.72 14.67
C ALA A 195 14.93 -9.34 13.46
N HIS A 196 14.40 -9.44 12.24
CA HIS A 196 15.10 -8.99 11.02
C HIS A 196 15.20 -7.47 10.96
N LEU A 197 14.10 -6.76 11.21
CA LEU A 197 14.03 -5.30 11.18
C LEU A 197 14.85 -4.64 12.29
N GLU A 198 14.84 -5.24 13.49
CA GLU A 198 15.67 -4.80 14.60
C GLU A 198 17.17 -4.90 14.25
N LYS A 199 17.59 -6.00 13.62
CA LYS A 199 18.97 -6.15 13.11
C LYS A 199 19.34 -5.15 12.01
N LYS A 200 18.35 -4.67 11.25
CA LYS A 200 18.53 -3.59 10.27
C LYS A 200 18.54 -2.19 10.91
N GLY A 201 18.40 -2.11 12.23
CA GLY A 201 18.55 -0.90 13.01
C GLY A 201 17.27 -0.08 13.15
N ALA A 202 16.09 -0.66 12.94
CA ALA A 202 14.82 0.02 13.26
C ALA A 202 14.83 0.49 14.73
N SER A 203 14.42 1.74 14.98
CA SER A 203 14.43 2.31 16.34
C SER A 203 13.24 1.83 17.18
N SER A 204 12.13 1.55 16.52
CA SER A 204 10.94 0.95 17.11
C SER A 204 10.11 0.25 16.03
N ILE A 205 9.36 -0.77 16.44
CA ILE A 205 8.58 -1.60 15.51
C ILE A 205 7.16 -1.77 16.04
N SER A 206 6.21 -1.16 15.36
CA SER A 206 4.78 -1.42 15.53
C SER A 206 4.31 -2.55 14.60
N VAL A 207 3.22 -3.20 14.98
CA VAL A 207 2.53 -4.21 14.19
C VAL A 207 1.09 -3.78 13.98
N CYS A 208 0.62 -3.78 12.75
CA CYS A 208 -0.76 -3.54 12.39
C CYS A 208 -1.27 -4.76 11.63
N THR A 209 -2.04 -5.63 12.28
CA THR A 209 -2.61 -6.82 11.66
C THR A 209 -4.08 -6.61 11.34
N PHE A 210 -4.54 -7.09 10.19
CA PHE A 210 -5.95 -7.08 9.86
C PHE A 210 -6.74 -8.08 10.72
N LEU A 211 -6.27 -9.32 10.83
CA LEU A 211 -6.84 -10.34 11.72
C LEU A 211 -5.82 -10.76 12.79
N ASP A 212 -6.27 -10.95 14.04
CA ASP A 212 -5.45 -11.52 15.11
C ASP A 212 -6.12 -12.76 15.70
N LYS A 213 -5.36 -13.84 15.89
CA LYS A 213 -5.80 -15.08 16.54
C LYS A 213 -4.99 -15.30 17.81
N PRO A 214 -5.24 -14.53 18.89
CA PRO A 214 -4.45 -14.63 20.12
C PRO A 214 -4.49 -16.04 20.72
N ALA A 215 -5.63 -16.74 20.61
CA ALA A 215 -5.79 -18.11 21.09
C ALA A 215 -4.86 -19.14 20.41
N ARG A 216 -4.30 -18.82 19.23
CA ARG A 216 -3.39 -19.69 18.47
C ARG A 216 -1.93 -19.31 18.57
N ARG A 217 -1.60 -18.29 19.36
CA ARG A 217 -0.24 -17.78 19.51
C ARG A 217 0.68 -18.86 20.09
N LYS A 218 1.79 -19.14 19.40
CA LYS A 218 2.81 -20.14 19.81
C LYS A 218 4.12 -19.50 20.28
N VAL A 219 4.32 -18.21 19.97
CA VAL A 219 5.51 -17.46 20.36
C VAL A 219 5.13 -16.16 21.05
N ASN A 220 5.95 -15.74 22.01
CA ASN A 220 5.82 -14.42 22.62
C ASN A 220 6.34 -13.37 21.62
N VAL A 221 5.42 -12.58 21.06
CA VAL A 221 5.78 -11.48 20.15
C VAL A 221 6.12 -10.27 21.00
N GLN A 222 7.40 -9.91 21.02
CA GLN A 222 7.89 -8.72 21.72
C GLN A 222 8.04 -7.58 20.73
N LEU A 223 7.42 -6.44 21.04
CA LEU A 223 7.60 -5.22 20.28
C LEU A 223 8.92 -4.55 20.65
N VAL A 224 9.46 -3.77 19.71
CA VAL A 224 10.76 -3.09 19.86
C VAL A 224 10.51 -1.60 20.09
N GLY A 225 11.19 -1.02 21.08
CA GLY A 225 11.08 0.40 21.44
C GLY A 225 9.65 0.78 21.83
N ASP A 226 9.19 1.94 21.34
CA ASP A 226 7.83 2.47 21.56
C ASP A 226 6.78 1.86 20.60
N GLY A 227 7.04 0.67 20.07
CA GLY A 227 6.15 -0.03 19.16
C GLY A 227 4.80 -0.37 19.79
N LYS A 228 3.73 -0.34 18.99
CA LYS A 228 2.37 -0.75 19.38
C LYS A 228 1.84 -1.90 18.54
N PHE A 229 0.85 -2.63 19.08
CA PHE A 229 0.14 -3.68 18.36
C PHE A 229 -1.29 -3.22 18.06
N TYR A 230 -1.57 -2.92 16.80
CA TYR A 230 -2.90 -2.59 16.29
C TYR A 230 -3.51 -3.85 15.68
N SER A 231 -4.78 -4.11 15.99
CA SER A 231 -5.53 -5.25 15.48
C SER A 231 -6.84 -4.78 14.86
N GLY A 232 -7.12 -5.21 13.63
CA GLY A 232 -8.42 -5.03 12.99
C GLY A 232 -9.47 -5.86 13.70
N PHE A 233 -9.51 -7.16 13.46
CA PHE A 233 -10.49 -8.05 14.08
C PHE A 233 -9.79 -9.14 14.88
N GLU A 234 -10.32 -9.44 16.06
CA GLU A 234 -10.04 -10.72 16.70
C GLU A 234 -10.79 -11.81 15.94
N CYS A 235 -10.06 -12.76 15.37
CA CYS A 235 -10.59 -13.81 14.53
C CYS A 235 -10.79 -15.11 15.33
N PRO A 236 -11.98 -15.74 15.28
CA PRO A 236 -12.16 -17.07 15.85
C PRO A 236 -11.29 -18.10 15.12
N ASP A 237 -11.06 -19.25 15.75
CA ASP A 237 -10.28 -20.33 15.15
C ASP A 237 -11.07 -21.06 14.05
N CYS A 238 -11.11 -20.43 12.88
CA CYS A 238 -11.70 -20.96 11.65
C CYS A 238 -10.78 -20.67 10.46
N PHE A 239 -10.92 -21.46 9.39
CA PHE A 239 -10.17 -21.23 8.15
C PHE A 239 -10.84 -20.10 7.37
N VAL A 240 -10.16 -18.98 7.19
CA VAL A 240 -10.71 -17.77 6.56
C VAL A 240 -9.99 -17.46 5.25
N VAL A 241 -10.73 -16.94 4.28
CA VAL A 241 -10.25 -16.50 2.97
C VAL A 241 -10.90 -15.18 2.57
N GLY A 242 -10.37 -14.51 1.55
CA GLY A 242 -10.88 -13.22 1.09
C GLY A 242 -10.11 -12.03 1.66
N TYR A 243 -10.26 -10.89 0.99
CA TYR A 243 -9.56 -9.65 1.34
C TYR A 243 -8.05 -9.84 1.55
N GLY A 244 -7.40 -10.54 0.62
CA GLY A 244 -5.98 -10.84 0.62
C GLY A 244 -5.62 -12.23 1.14
N LEU A 245 -6.45 -12.80 2.03
CA LEU A 245 -6.30 -14.16 2.56
C LEU A 245 -6.64 -15.20 1.48
N ASP A 246 -5.92 -16.32 1.45
CA ASP A 246 -6.06 -17.32 0.40
C ASP A 246 -6.29 -18.75 0.87
N TYR A 247 -6.76 -19.54 -0.08
CA TYR A 247 -6.58 -20.98 -0.09
C TYR A 247 -6.06 -21.39 -1.46
N ALA A 248 -4.87 -22.00 -1.49
CA ALA A 248 -4.19 -22.41 -2.72
C ALA A 248 -4.04 -21.27 -3.74
N GLU A 249 -3.66 -20.07 -3.28
CA GLU A 249 -3.53 -18.83 -4.06
C GLU A 249 -4.83 -18.27 -4.65
N LEU A 250 -5.99 -18.84 -4.31
CA LEU A 250 -7.30 -18.37 -4.73
C LEU A 250 -7.99 -17.57 -3.61
N TYR A 251 -9.14 -16.96 -3.93
CA TYR A 251 -10.02 -16.22 -3.02
C TYR A 251 -9.50 -14.86 -2.52
N ARG A 252 -8.21 -14.52 -2.69
CA ARG A 252 -7.64 -13.22 -2.26
C ARG A 252 -8.45 -11.99 -2.73
N ASN A 253 -9.12 -12.11 -3.88
CA ASN A 253 -9.87 -11.04 -4.53
C ASN A 253 -11.33 -10.87 -4.03
N LEU A 254 -11.80 -11.69 -3.09
CA LEU A 254 -13.12 -11.46 -2.49
C LEU A 254 -13.06 -10.13 -1.69
N PRO A 255 -14.08 -9.27 -1.80
CA PRO A 255 -14.08 -7.97 -1.11
C PRO A 255 -14.44 -8.07 0.38
N TYR A 256 -14.70 -9.28 0.87
CA TYR A 256 -15.12 -9.61 2.22
C TYR A 256 -14.26 -10.76 2.76
N VAL A 257 -14.39 -11.06 4.05
CA VAL A 257 -13.76 -12.24 4.68
C VAL A 257 -14.81 -13.32 4.88
N GLY A 258 -14.56 -14.50 4.33
CA GLY A 258 -15.42 -15.67 4.45
C GLY A 258 -14.73 -16.82 5.17
N VAL A 259 -15.53 -17.69 5.79
CA VAL A 259 -15.08 -18.98 6.29
C VAL A 259 -15.11 -19.98 5.15
N LEU A 260 -14.01 -20.68 4.91
CA LEU A 260 -13.93 -21.72 3.89
C LEU A 260 -14.65 -22.98 4.38
N LYS A 261 -15.39 -23.64 3.49
CA LYS A 261 -16.04 -24.93 3.76
C LYS A 261 -15.01 -26.00 4.17
N PRO A 262 -15.24 -26.76 5.26
CA PRO A 262 -14.31 -27.80 5.72
C PRO A 262 -13.92 -28.80 4.63
N GLU A 263 -14.89 -29.20 3.80
CA GLU A 263 -14.71 -30.19 2.72
C GLU A 263 -13.64 -29.76 1.69
N MET A 264 -13.31 -28.47 1.64
CA MET A 264 -12.27 -27.95 0.76
C MET A 264 -10.86 -28.31 1.23
N TYR A 265 -10.63 -28.49 2.53
CA TYR A 265 -9.29 -28.63 3.10
C TYR A 265 -9.12 -29.83 4.05
N THR A 266 -10.20 -30.44 4.52
CA THR A 266 -10.14 -31.76 5.12
C THR A 266 -10.21 -32.79 4.00
N LYS A 267 -9.09 -33.44 3.66
CA LYS A 267 -9.16 -34.65 2.85
C LYS A 267 -10.00 -35.66 3.62
N ASP A 268 -10.92 -36.35 2.94
CA ASP A 268 -11.54 -37.55 3.49
C ASP A 268 -10.40 -38.49 3.93
N SER A 269 -10.30 -38.75 5.23
CA SER A 269 -9.46 -39.81 5.79
C SER A 269 -10.09 -41.17 5.47
N GLY A 270 -10.44 -41.39 4.21
CA GLY A 270 -11.07 -42.59 3.70
C GLY A 270 -10.10 -43.32 2.77
N ASN A 271 -9.23 -44.14 3.35
CA ASN A 271 -9.13 -45.58 3.05
C ASN A 271 -8.19 -46.27 4.04
#